data_AF-A0A5E7QBB4-F1
#
_entry.id   AF-A0A5E7QBB4-F1
#
_cell.length_a   1.000
_cell.length_b   1.000
_cell.length_c   1.000
_cell.angle_alpha   90.00
_cell.angle_beta   90.00
_cell.angle_gamma   90.00
#
_symmetry.space_group_name_H-M   'P 1'
#
loop_
_entity.id
_entity.type
_entity.pdbx_description
1 polymer ?
#
loop_
_entity_poly.entity_id
_entity_poly.type
_entity_poly.pdbx_seq_one_letter_code
_entity_poly.pdbx_strand_id
1 'polypeptide(L)'
;MLYWMLVFVPIPILLKFIAPEQDLLIFLAASLAIVPLAGWLGRATEQLAERSGEGVGGLLNATFGNATELIIAISALRAGLHDVVKASLIGSIVGNILLVLGAAMLAGGLRHKEQQFNALAARSQATLLTMATIALVLAAAYNAVVAPRAPEGLQRLSLYIAVVLLLVYGLFLLYSLVTHKNLFAGDPKVESDGQQSPLWSKSKALLVLAVATLLIAWVSEILVAAIEPSAHQLGLSNLFVGVFIVAILGNAAEHSSAISAAMKNRMDLSLSIAIGSSVQVALFVAPVLVLASYAIGSAPMDLAFSGGLVLSVLLAVLITGQVAGDGRSDWLKGVQLLAVYLILGLAYFFTPDVAA
;
A
#
# COMPACT_ATOMS: atom_id res chain seq x y z
N MET A 1 0.84 -11.42 -17.78
CA MET A 1 0.08 -12.63 -17.37
C MET A 1 -1.28 -12.34 -16.72
N LEU A 2 -1.86 -11.13 -16.80
CA LEU A 2 -3.09 -10.75 -16.06
C LEU A 2 -4.33 -10.51 -16.93
N TYR A 3 -4.22 -10.67 -18.26
CA TYR A 3 -5.27 -10.25 -19.20
C TYR A 3 -6.56 -11.06 -19.08
N TRP A 4 -6.44 -12.37 -18.82
CA TRP A 4 -7.60 -13.26 -18.65
C TRP A 4 -8.44 -12.91 -17.41
N MET A 5 -7.81 -12.34 -16.37
CA MET A 5 -8.50 -11.96 -15.14
C MET A 5 -9.39 -10.72 -15.31
N LEU A 6 -9.30 -9.97 -16.41
CA LEU A 6 -10.25 -8.88 -16.68
C LEU A 6 -11.69 -9.39 -16.88
N VAL A 7 -11.88 -10.68 -17.15
CA VAL A 7 -13.21 -11.31 -17.17
C VAL A 7 -13.95 -11.16 -15.84
N PHE A 8 -13.24 -10.95 -14.73
CA PHE A 8 -13.85 -10.76 -13.43
C PHE A 8 -14.45 -9.36 -13.24
N VAL A 9 -14.07 -8.35 -14.03
CA VAL A 9 -14.54 -6.96 -13.89
C VAL A 9 -16.06 -6.79 -14.05
N PRO A 10 -16.75 -7.38 -15.05
CA PRO A 10 -18.21 -7.25 -15.16
C PRO A 10 -18.97 -8.04 -14.08
N ILE A 11 -18.35 -9.02 -13.42
CA ILE A 11 -19.03 -9.92 -12.48
C ILE A 11 -19.58 -9.20 -11.23
N PRO A 12 -18.82 -8.40 -10.46
CA PRO A 12 -19.37 -7.68 -9.32
C PRO A 12 -20.46 -6.69 -9.72
N ILE A 13 -20.35 -6.09 -10.92
CA ILE A 13 -21.38 -5.20 -11.47
C ILE A 13 -22.67 -5.98 -11.70
N LEU A 14 -22.59 -7.13 -12.38
CA LEU A 14 -23.75 -7.99 -12.63
C LEU A 14 -24.37 -8.50 -11.34
N LEU A 15 -23.55 -9.02 -10.40
CA LEU A 15 -24.00 -9.53 -9.10
C LEU A 15 -24.78 -8.48 -8.31
N LYS A 16 -24.33 -7.23 -8.33
CA LYS A 16 -25.05 -6.11 -7.71
C LYS A 16 -26.49 -5.93 -8.24
N PHE A 17 -26.75 -6.30 -9.50
CA PHE A 17 -28.10 -6.22 -10.08
C PHE A 17 -28.92 -7.51 -9.92
N ILE A 18 -28.30 -8.68 -10.07
CA ILE A 18 -29.03 -9.96 -10.12
C ILE A 18 -29.15 -10.65 -8.76
N ALA A 19 -28.22 -10.38 -7.83
CA ALA A 19 -28.15 -10.99 -6.52
C ALA A 19 -27.63 -9.98 -5.47
N PRO A 20 -28.31 -8.82 -5.30
CA PRO A 20 -27.84 -7.76 -4.38
C PRO A 20 -27.71 -8.22 -2.93
N GLU A 21 -28.46 -9.25 -2.52
CA GLU A 21 -28.43 -9.82 -1.16
C GLU A 21 -27.18 -10.68 -0.89
N GLN A 22 -26.36 -10.98 -1.89
CA GLN A 22 -25.19 -11.86 -1.75
C GLN A 22 -23.90 -11.06 -1.51
N ASP A 23 -23.86 -10.28 -0.43
CA ASP A 23 -22.74 -9.37 -0.12
C ASP A 23 -21.37 -10.04 -0.16
N LEU A 24 -21.23 -11.23 0.43
CA LEU A 24 -19.96 -11.96 0.44
C LEU A 24 -19.48 -12.30 -0.98
N LEU A 25 -20.39 -12.71 -1.86
CA LEU A 25 -20.04 -13.03 -3.25
C LEU A 25 -19.71 -11.77 -4.05
N ILE A 26 -20.44 -10.67 -3.82
CA ILE A 26 -20.14 -9.36 -4.39
C ILE A 26 -18.75 -8.89 -3.95
N PHE A 27 -18.45 -8.98 -2.66
CA PHE A 27 -17.17 -8.62 -2.07
C PHE A 27 -16.01 -9.42 -2.67
N LEU A 28 -16.15 -10.75 -2.75
CA LEU A 28 -15.13 -11.62 -3.35
C LEU A 28 -14.94 -11.34 -4.84
N ALA A 29 -16.03 -11.13 -5.59
CA ALA A 29 -15.96 -10.81 -7.01
C ALA A 29 -15.31 -9.43 -7.25
N ALA A 30 -15.65 -8.43 -6.45
CA ALA A 30 -15.06 -7.09 -6.54
C ALA A 30 -13.57 -7.11 -6.18
N SER A 31 -13.20 -7.87 -5.14
CA SER A 31 -11.80 -8.10 -4.74
C SER A 31 -11.00 -8.72 -5.89
N LEU A 32 -11.52 -9.78 -6.52
CA LEU A 32 -10.87 -10.43 -7.67
C LEU A 32 -10.79 -9.54 -8.90
N ALA A 33 -11.76 -8.63 -9.11
CA ALA A 33 -11.76 -7.68 -10.21
C ALA A 33 -10.72 -6.56 -10.05
N ILE A 34 -10.44 -6.13 -8.81
CA ILE A 34 -9.47 -5.05 -8.54
C ILE A 34 -8.04 -5.48 -8.87
N VAL A 35 -7.63 -6.70 -8.53
CA VAL A 35 -6.27 -7.21 -8.78
C VAL A 35 -5.79 -7.01 -10.23
N PRO A 36 -6.54 -7.44 -11.27
CA PRO A 36 -6.15 -7.24 -12.66
C PRO A 36 -6.15 -5.76 -13.09
N LEU A 37 -7.11 -4.98 -12.58
CA LEU A 37 -7.21 -3.56 -12.88
C LEU A 37 -6.02 -2.78 -12.30
N ALA A 38 -5.63 -3.07 -11.05
CA ALA A 38 -4.46 -2.49 -10.41
C ALA A 38 -3.18 -2.80 -11.20
N GLY A 39 -3.03 -4.05 -11.67
CA GLY A 39 -1.91 -4.44 -12.52
C GLY A 39 -1.88 -3.72 -13.89
N TRP A 40 -3.04 -3.39 -14.45
CA TRP A 40 -3.16 -2.59 -15.68
C TRP A 40 -2.83 -1.12 -15.45
N LEU A 41 -3.32 -0.56 -14.34
CA LEU A 41 -3.03 0.80 -13.92
C LEU A 41 -1.53 0.98 -13.70
N GLY A 42 -0.89 0.08 -12.92
CA GLY A 42 0.55 0.09 -12.67
C GLY A 42 1.37 0.03 -13.96
N ARG A 43 1.04 -0.87 -14.89
CA ARG A 43 1.72 -0.93 -16.20
C ARG A 43 1.53 0.33 -17.03
N ALA A 44 0.33 0.92 -17.03
CA ALA A 44 0.10 2.17 -17.74
C ALA A 44 0.95 3.32 -17.15
N THR A 45 1.07 3.36 -15.82
CA THR A 45 1.94 4.29 -15.10
C THR A 45 3.41 4.10 -15.48
N GLU A 46 3.92 2.87 -15.45
CA GLU A 46 5.30 2.54 -15.88
C GLU A 46 5.56 3.00 -17.32
N GLN A 47 4.66 2.67 -18.25
CA GLN A 47 4.78 3.03 -19.67
C GLN A 47 4.76 4.55 -19.91
N LEU A 48 4.04 5.31 -19.09
CA LEU A 48 4.06 6.78 -19.12
C LEU A 48 5.32 7.33 -18.47
N ALA A 49 5.77 6.74 -17.36
CA ALA A 49 6.96 7.16 -16.63
C ALA A 49 8.23 7.01 -17.49
N GLU A 50 8.40 5.86 -18.15
CA GLU A 50 9.52 5.59 -19.06
C GLU A 50 9.64 6.62 -20.20
N ARG A 51 8.52 7.24 -20.60
CA ARG A 51 8.46 8.23 -21.69
C ARG A 51 8.56 9.69 -21.22
N SER A 52 8.50 9.95 -19.92
CA SER A 52 8.37 11.30 -19.36
C SER A 52 9.67 11.87 -18.80
N GLY A 53 10.77 11.10 -18.89
CA GLY A 53 12.05 11.45 -18.27
C GLY A 53 12.05 11.16 -16.76
N GLU A 54 13.24 11.02 -16.17
CA GLU A 54 13.40 10.53 -14.79
C GLU A 54 12.58 11.29 -13.74
N GLY A 55 12.56 12.63 -13.80
CA GLY A 55 11.87 13.45 -12.80
C GLY A 55 10.35 13.34 -12.88
N VAL A 56 9.77 13.60 -14.06
CA VAL A 56 8.31 13.51 -14.26
C VAL A 56 7.84 12.06 -14.15
N GLY A 57 8.63 11.11 -14.64
CA GLY A 57 8.34 9.68 -14.49
C GLY A 57 8.33 9.24 -13.03
N GLY A 58 9.28 9.71 -12.22
CA GLY A 58 9.29 9.48 -10.79
C GLY A 58 8.04 10.02 -10.08
N LEU A 59 7.59 11.23 -10.43
CA LEU A 59 6.36 11.82 -9.89
C LEU A 59 5.10 11.06 -10.33
N LEU A 60 5.03 10.64 -11.59
CA LEU A 60 3.94 9.81 -12.10
C LEU A 60 3.87 8.48 -11.35
N ASN A 61 5.02 7.84 -11.13
CA ASN A 61 5.08 6.58 -10.40
C ASN A 61 4.71 6.75 -8.93
N ALA A 62 5.19 7.81 -8.28
CA ALA A 62 4.81 8.17 -6.91
C ALA A 62 3.27 8.35 -6.74
N THR A 63 2.64 9.05 -7.69
CA THR A 63 1.22 9.39 -7.61
C THR A 63 0.33 8.23 -8.03
N PHE A 64 0.57 7.68 -9.22
CA PHE A 64 -0.29 6.65 -9.81
C PHE A 64 0.10 5.23 -9.40
N GLY A 65 1.29 5.00 -8.83
CA GLY A 65 1.66 3.70 -8.26
C GLY A 65 0.72 3.28 -7.12
N ASN A 66 0.33 4.26 -6.28
CA ASN A 66 -0.63 4.06 -5.18
C ASN A 66 -2.07 4.45 -5.55
N ALA A 67 -2.38 4.68 -6.83
CA ALA A 67 -3.72 5.18 -7.19
C ALA A 67 -4.82 4.18 -6.83
N THR A 68 -4.60 2.88 -7.00
CA THR A 68 -5.58 1.85 -6.61
C THR A 68 -5.95 1.97 -5.14
N GLU A 69 -4.94 2.06 -4.27
CA GLU A 69 -5.14 2.22 -2.83
C GLU A 69 -5.86 3.54 -2.52
N LEU A 70 -5.41 4.66 -3.10
CA LEU A 70 -6.03 5.97 -2.88
C LEU A 70 -7.50 5.98 -3.32
N ILE A 71 -7.85 5.33 -4.43
CA ILE A 71 -9.22 5.24 -4.94
C ILE A 71 -10.10 4.41 -4.00
N ILE A 72 -9.61 3.26 -3.53
CA ILE A 72 -10.34 2.42 -2.57
C ILE A 72 -10.54 3.18 -1.25
N ALA A 73 -9.48 3.81 -0.75
CA ALA A 73 -9.52 4.59 0.49
C ALA A 73 -10.45 5.80 0.39
N ILE A 74 -10.45 6.53 -0.73
CA ILE A 74 -11.39 7.63 -0.99
C ILE A 74 -12.83 7.12 -1.03
N SER A 75 -13.07 5.96 -1.65
CA SER A 75 -14.41 5.36 -1.73
C SER A 75 -14.91 4.96 -0.33
N ALA A 76 -14.05 4.36 0.49
CA ALA A 76 -14.34 4.02 1.87
C ALA A 76 -14.54 5.26 2.76
N LEU A 77 -13.73 6.30 2.57
CA LEU A 77 -13.84 7.59 3.26
C LEU A 77 -15.19 8.28 2.96
N ARG A 78 -15.63 8.28 1.69
CA ARG A 78 -16.95 8.81 1.29
C ARG A 78 -18.10 8.01 1.88
N ALA A 79 -17.91 6.71 2.12
CA ALA A 79 -18.87 5.84 2.79
C ALA A 79 -18.85 5.97 4.32
N GLY A 80 -17.98 6.82 4.89
CA GLY A 80 -17.85 7.00 6.34
C GLY A 80 -17.09 5.89 7.05
N LEU A 81 -16.47 4.95 6.33
CA LEU A 81 -15.72 3.82 6.88
C LEU A 81 -14.30 4.23 7.31
N HIS A 82 -14.19 5.20 8.22
CA HIS A 82 -12.91 5.76 8.65
C HIS A 82 -11.98 4.69 9.24
N ASP A 83 -12.51 3.75 10.01
CA ASP A 83 -11.71 2.68 10.60
C ASP A 83 -11.17 1.72 9.57
N VAL A 84 -11.94 1.44 8.50
CA VAL A 84 -11.47 0.62 7.38
C VAL A 84 -10.37 1.33 6.61
N VAL A 85 -10.49 2.65 6.37
CA VAL A 85 -9.44 3.46 5.73
C VAL A 85 -8.17 3.47 6.57
N LYS A 86 -8.29 3.73 7.88
CA LYS A 86 -7.14 3.72 8.80
C LYS A 86 -6.49 2.33 8.85
N ALA A 87 -7.30 1.28 8.94
CA ALA A 87 -6.84 -0.10 8.93
C ALA A 87 -6.14 -0.46 7.62
N SER A 88 -6.65 -0.06 6.46
CA SER A 88 -6.03 -0.36 5.16
C SER A 88 -4.69 0.34 4.97
N LEU A 89 -4.53 1.59 5.44
CA LEU A 89 -3.25 2.31 5.41
C LEU A 89 -2.17 1.57 6.23
N ILE A 90 -2.54 1.11 7.43
CA ILE A 90 -1.62 0.36 8.30
C ILE A 90 -1.32 -1.02 7.71
N GLY A 91 -2.36 -1.71 7.23
CA GLY A 91 -2.22 -2.99 6.56
C GLY A 91 -1.35 -2.92 5.32
N SER A 92 -1.37 -1.80 4.61
CA SER A 92 -0.54 -1.55 3.44
C SER A 92 0.93 -1.38 3.82
N ILE A 93 1.23 -0.58 4.84
CA ILE A 93 2.59 -0.45 5.38
C ILE A 93 3.12 -1.81 5.85
N VAL A 94 2.36 -2.49 6.73
CA VAL A 94 2.73 -3.79 7.33
C VAL A 94 2.81 -4.89 6.27
N GLY A 95 1.85 -4.93 5.34
CA GLY A 95 1.79 -5.89 4.25
C GLY A 95 2.99 -5.75 3.32
N ASN A 96 3.36 -4.53 2.95
CA ASN A 96 4.51 -4.31 2.09
C ASN A 96 5.84 -4.74 2.76
N ILE A 97 6.10 -4.32 3.99
CA ILE A 97 7.39 -4.61 4.64
C ILE A 97 7.49 -6.00 5.26
N LEU A 98 6.38 -6.68 5.54
CA LEU A 98 6.39 -8.04 6.09
C LEU A 98 5.94 -9.09 5.06
N LEU A 99 4.73 -8.97 4.53
CA LEU A 99 4.16 -9.96 3.62
C LEU A 99 4.91 -9.96 2.28
N VAL A 100 5.00 -8.81 1.61
CA VAL A 100 5.59 -8.72 0.27
C VAL A 100 7.08 -8.92 0.32
N LEU A 101 7.77 -8.20 1.20
CA LEU A 101 9.21 -8.35 1.35
C LEU A 101 9.58 -9.76 1.82
N GLY A 102 8.83 -10.33 2.77
CA GLY A 102 9.02 -11.70 3.23
C GLY A 102 8.79 -12.73 2.12
N ALA A 103 7.71 -12.59 1.34
CA ALA A 103 7.43 -13.45 0.19
C ALA A 103 8.50 -13.31 -0.91
N ALA A 104 8.99 -12.10 -1.15
CA ALA A 104 10.03 -11.83 -2.13
C ALA A 104 11.37 -12.45 -1.72
N MET A 105 11.80 -12.28 -0.45
CA MET A 105 13.00 -12.91 0.09
C MET A 105 12.89 -14.44 0.13
N LEU A 106 11.71 -14.99 0.44
CA LEU A 106 11.47 -16.43 0.38
C LEU A 106 11.56 -16.94 -1.06
N ALA A 107 10.78 -16.38 -1.99
CA ALA A 107 10.73 -16.82 -3.38
C ALA A 107 12.06 -16.63 -4.12
N GLY A 108 12.77 -15.53 -3.85
CA GLY A 108 14.11 -15.26 -4.33
C GLY A 108 15.16 -16.19 -3.71
N GLY A 109 15.11 -16.39 -2.39
CA GLY A 109 15.99 -17.25 -1.61
C GLY A 109 15.88 -18.75 -1.94
N LEU A 110 14.70 -19.20 -2.39
CA LEU A 110 14.49 -20.57 -2.90
C LEU A 110 15.18 -20.81 -4.25
N ARG A 111 15.44 -19.75 -5.02
CA ARG A 111 16.16 -19.83 -6.31
C ARG A 111 17.64 -19.49 -6.20
N HIS A 112 17.97 -18.54 -5.33
CA HIS A 112 19.32 -18.01 -5.13
C HIS A 112 19.67 -18.12 -3.66
N LYS A 113 20.77 -18.83 -3.33
CA LYS A 113 21.14 -19.09 -1.92
C LYS A 113 21.25 -17.84 -1.06
N GLU A 114 21.76 -16.75 -1.65
CA GLU A 114 21.91 -15.44 -1.04
C GLU A 114 21.77 -14.39 -2.14
N GLN A 115 21.08 -13.28 -1.84
CA GLN A 115 20.99 -12.13 -2.74
C GLN A 115 21.44 -10.87 -2.02
N GLN A 116 22.21 -10.05 -2.70
CA GLN A 116 22.75 -8.81 -2.15
C GLN A 116 21.89 -7.62 -2.57
N PHE A 117 21.91 -6.58 -1.74
CA PHE A 117 21.29 -5.29 -2.01
C PHE A 117 22.03 -4.16 -1.28
N ASN A 118 21.76 -2.92 -1.69
CA ASN A 118 22.34 -1.72 -1.15
C ASN A 118 21.76 -1.42 0.25
N ALA A 119 22.50 -1.84 1.28
CA ALA A 119 22.14 -1.60 2.68
C ALA A 119 21.96 -0.11 3.02
N LEU A 120 22.71 0.80 2.36
CA LEU A 120 22.60 2.24 2.62
C LEU A 120 21.26 2.78 2.12
N ALA A 121 20.85 2.41 0.90
CA ALA A 121 19.55 2.79 0.35
C ALA A 121 18.40 2.22 1.18
N ALA A 122 18.48 0.93 1.56
CA ALA A 122 17.48 0.29 2.41
C ALA A 122 17.39 0.95 3.79
N ARG A 123 18.52 1.27 4.43
CA ARG A 123 18.57 1.98 5.72
C ARG A 123 17.98 3.39 5.64
N SER A 124 18.25 4.12 4.55
CA SER A 124 17.67 5.45 4.33
C SER A 124 16.14 5.40 4.29
N GLN A 125 15.57 4.46 3.53
CA GLN A 125 14.12 4.27 3.46
C GLN A 125 13.52 3.77 4.79
N ALA A 126 14.18 2.85 5.49
CA ALA A 126 13.77 2.41 6.82
C ALA A 126 13.76 3.54 7.86
N THR A 127 14.70 4.50 7.73
CA THR A 127 14.77 5.69 8.60
C THR A 127 13.58 6.62 8.34
N LEU A 128 13.21 6.84 7.08
CA LEU A 128 12.00 7.60 6.72
C LEU A 128 10.73 6.94 7.26
N LEU A 129 10.64 5.61 7.16
CA LEU A 129 9.50 4.86 7.69
C LEU A 129 9.46 4.90 9.22
N THR A 130 10.61 4.89 9.89
CA THR A 130 10.71 5.09 11.35
C THR A 130 10.20 6.48 11.74
N MET A 131 10.62 7.52 11.01
CA MET A 131 10.13 8.89 11.23
C MET A 131 8.61 8.99 11.05
N ALA A 132 8.06 8.37 9.99
CA ALA A 132 6.61 8.33 9.78
C ALA A 132 5.90 7.60 10.93
N THR A 133 6.47 6.48 11.40
CA THR A 133 5.95 5.72 12.54
C THR A 133 5.93 6.55 13.82
N ILE A 134 6.94 7.38 14.08
CA ILE A 134 6.95 8.30 15.23
C ILE A 134 5.77 9.26 15.17
N ALA A 135 5.44 9.79 13.98
CA ALA A 135 4.28 10.66 13.81
C ALA A 135 2.96 9.93 14.13
N LEU A 136 2.81 8.68 13.69
CA LEU A 136 1.65 7.83 14.03
C LEU A 136 1.55 7.54 15.53
N VAL A 137 2.68 7.21 16.16
CA VAL A 137 2.78 6.98 17.61
C VAL A 137 2.37 8.22 18.40
N LEU A 138 2.86 9.40 18.00
CA LEU A 138 2.53 10.66 18.68
C LEU A 138 1.05 11.02 18.55
N ALA A 139 0.45 10.83 17.36
CA ALA A 139 -0.98 11.07 17.16
C ALA A 139 -1.84 10.13 18.01
N ALA A 140 -1.51 8.83 18.04
CA ALA A 140 -2.22 7.86 18.86
C ALA A 140 -2.03 8.09 20.37
N ALA A 141 -0.81 8.42 20.81
CA ALA A 141 -0.53 8.76 22.22
C ALA A 141 -1.28 10.02 22.65
N TYR A 142 -1.37 11.03 21.78
CA TYR A 142 -2.17 12.22 22.03
C TYR A 142 -3.65 11.88 22.20
N ASN A 143 -4.19 11.03 21.32
CA ASN A 143 -5.57 10.55 21.44
C ASN A 143 -5.82 9.78 22.75
N ALA A 144 -4.88 8.93 23.17
CA ALA A 144 -5.03 8.14 24.39
C ALA A 144 -4.95 8.97 25.68
N VAL A 145 -4.10 10.01 25.72
CA VAL A 145 -3.75 10.71 26.96
C VAL A 145 -4.35 12.12 27.06
N VAL A 146 -4.43 12.83 25.94
CA VAL A 146 -4.76 14.27 25.90
C VAL A 146 -6.16 14.52 25.37
N ALA A 147 -6.57 13.84 24.30
CA ALA A 147 -7.88 14.04 23.68
C ALA A 147 -9.08 13.90 24.64
N PRO A 148 -9.08 13.00 25.66
CA PRO A 148 -10.17 12.93 26.64
C PRO A 148 -10.36 14.22 27.45
N ARG A 149 -9.34 15.09 27.49
CA ARG A 149 -9.36 16.40 28.18
C ARG A 149 -9.45 17.58 27.21
N ALA A 150 -9.05 17.39 25.95
CA ALA A 150 -8.98 18.41 24.91
C ALA A 150 -9.31 17.83 23.52
N PRO A 151 -10.59 17.51 23.24
CA PRO A 151 -10.97 16.76 22.05
C PRO A 151 -10.69 17.49 20.74
N GLU A 152 -10.79 18.83 20.71
CA GLU A 152 -10.49 19.63 19.51
C GLU A 152 -9.01 19.61 19.09
N GLY A 153 -8.11 19.27 20.01
CA GLY A 153 -6.68 19.30 19.76
C GLY A 153 -6.19 18.20 18.82
N LEU A 154 -6.86 17.05 18.80
CA LEU A 154 -6.44 15.90 18.00
C LEU A 154 -6.56 16.18 16.50
N GLN A 155 -7.66 16.82 16.08
CA GLN A 155 -7.88 17.11 14.67
C GLN A 155 -6.85 18.11 14.13
N ARG A 156 -6.54 19.17 14.90
CA ARG A 156 -5.51 20.14 14.53
C ARG A 156 -4.12 19.52 14.51
N LEU A 157 -3.81 18.67 15.50
CA LEU A 157 -2.55 17.94 15.54
C LEU A 157 -2.40 17.04 14.31
N SER A 158 -3.43 16.28 13.96
CA SER A 158 -3.43 15.40 12.78
C SER A 158 -3.23 16.18 11.48
N LEU A 159 -3.87 17.35 11.35
CA LEU A 159 -3.66 18.25 10.21
C LEU A 159 -2.21 18.73 10.12
N TYR A 160 -1.62 19.18 11.24
CA TYR A 160 -0.22 19.64 11.25
C TYR A 160 0.76 18.52 10.96
N ILE A 161 0.53 17.32 11.52
CA ILE A 161 1.32 16.13 11.22
C ILE A 161 1.21 15.80 9.73
N ALA A 162 0.00 15.80 9.14
CA ALA A 162 -0.20 15.53 7.72
C ALA A 162 0.59 16.52 6.83
N VAL A 163 0.55 17.82 7.14
CA VAL A 163 1.33 18.83 6.42
C VAL A 163 2.84 18.57 6.54
N VAL A 164 3.34 18.27 7.74
CA VAL A 164 4.77 17.95 7.94
C VAL A 164 5.17 16.70 7.16
N LEU A 165 4.36 15.64 7.17
CA LEU A 165 4.64 14.41 6.43
C LEU A 165 4.69 14.65 4.92
N LEU A 166 3.78 15.46 4.37
CA LEU A 166 3.79 15.84 2.94
C LEU A 166 5.00 16.70 2.58
N LEU A 167 5.41 17.63 3.45
CA LEU A 167 6.62 18.41 3.23
C LEU A 167 7.86 17.52 3.21
N VAL A 168 7.97 16.59 4.16
CA VAL A 168 9.07 15.61 4.16
C VAL A 168 9.02 14.72 2.92
N TYR A 169 7.83 14.30 2.48
CA TYR A 169 7.68 13.55 1.22
C TYR A 169 8.17 14.35 0.01
N GLY A 170 7.79 15.63 -0.10
CA GLY A 170 8.26 16.50 -1.17
C GLY A 170 9.78 16.69 -1.17
N LEU A 171 10.39 16.85 0.01
CA LEU A 171 11.84 16.89 0.17
C LEU A 171 12.50 15.54 -0.16
N PHE A 172 11.86 14.42 0.18
CA PHE A 172 12.32 13.09 -0.20
C PHE A 172 12.25 12.87 -1.71
N LEU A 173 11.22 13.36 -2.40
CA LEU A 173 11.14 13.35 -3.86
C LEU A 173 12.25 14.20 -4.48
N LEU A 174 12.53 15.39 -3.93
CA LEU A 174 13.69 16.19 -4.37
C LEU A 174 15.01 15.45 -4.12
N TYR A 175 15.14 14.77 -2.98
CA TYR A 175 16.31 13.99 -2.64
C TYR A 175 16.53 12.83 -3.63
N SER A 176 15.50 12.02 -3.85
CA SER A 176 15.56 10.82 -4.69
C SER A 176 15.59 11.12 -6.19
N LEU A 177 14.86 12.13 -6.65
CA LEU A 177 14.71 12.43 -8.08
C LEU A 177 15.67 13.50 -8.60
N VAL A 178 16.37 14.24 -7.74
CA VAL A 178 17.26 15.34 -8.17
C VAL A 178 18.65 15.24 -7.55
N THR A 179 18.77 15.29 -6.22
CA THR A 179 20.09 15.47 -5.58
C THR A 179 20.89 14.18 -5.42
N HIS A 180 20.23 13.06 -5.17
CA HIS A 180 20.84 11.76 -4.88
C HIS A 180 20.32 10.65 -5.78
N LYS A 181 20.04 10.97 -7.05
CA LYS A 181 19.51 10.02 -8.04
C LYS A 181 20.27 8.71 -8.09
N ASN A 182 21.61 8.76 -8.03
CA ASN A 182 22.47 7.57 -8.11
C ASN A 182 22.25 6.56 -6.96
N LEU A 183 21.66 6.97 -5.84
CA LEU A 183 21.32 6.07 -4.74
C LEU A 183 20.04 5.27 -5.02
N PHE A 184 19.17 5.78 -5.90
CA PHE A 184 17.85 5.20 -6.21
C PHE A 184 17.71 4.76 -7.67
N ALA A 185 18.61 5.18 -8.55
CA ALA A 185 18.73 4.67 -9.90
C ALA A 185 19.16 3.21 -9.82
N GLY A 186 18.36 2.31 -10.42
CA GLY A 186 18.73 0.91 -10.58
C GLY A 186 20.01 0.77 -11.41
N ASP A 187 20.74 -0.33 -11.24
CA ASP A 187 21.98 -0.58 -11.98
C ASP A 187 21.70 -0.61 -13.51
N PRO A 188 22.28 0.30 -14.32
CA PRO A 188 21.95 0.43 -15.75
C PRO A 188 22.28 -0.82 -16.59
N LYS A 189 23.15 -1.71 -16.10
CA LYS A 189 23.41 -3.01 -16.77
C LYS A 189 22.22 -3.97 -16.68
N VAL A 190 21.28 -3.73 -15.78
CA VAL A 190 20.18 -4.64 -15.44
C VAL A 190 18.91 -4.34 -16.27
N GLU A 191 18.81 -3.18 -16.92
CA GLU A 191 17.72 -2.86 -17.88
C GLU A 191 17.84 -3.62 -19.21
N SER A 192 19.01 -4.16 -19.54
CA SER A 192 19.29 -4.87 -20.80
C SER A 192 18.72 -6.30 -20.86
N ASP A 193 18.45 -6.95 -19.73
CA ASP A 193 18.26 -8.42 -19.68
C ASP A 193 16.83 -8.86 -19.31
N GLY A 194 15.90 -7.91 -19.20
CA GLY A 194 14.47 -8.19 -19.11
C GLY A 194 13.84 -7.99 -20.48
N GLN A 195 13.08 -8.96 -21.00
CA GLN A 195 12.22 -8.80 -22.18
C GLN A 195 11.60 -7.40 -22.20
N GLN A 196 12.12 -6.52 -23.06
CA GLN A 196 11.58 -5.18 -23.24
C GLN A 196 10.14 -5.37 -23.72
N SER A 197 9.19 -5.18 -22.81
CA SER A 197 7.79 -5.18 -23.19
C SER A 197 7.61 -4.02 -24.17
N PRO A 198 6.98 -4.24 -25.33
CA PRO A 198 6.93 -3.23 -26.38
C PRO A 198 6.29 -1.96 -25.85
N LEU A 199 7.01 -0.84 -25.98
CA LEU A 199 6.56 0.44 -25.45
C LEU A 199 5.22 0.84 -26.05
N TRP A 200 4.20 1.04 -25.22
CA TRP A 200 2.88 1.50 -25.67
C TRP A 200 2.96 2.93 -26.21
N SER A 201 2.13 3.28 -27.20
CA SER A 201 1.99 4.69 -27.59
C SER A 201 1.49 5.52 -26.41
N LYS A 202 1.87 6.80 -26.33
CA LYS A 202 1.43 7.71 -25.25
C LYS A 202 -0.10 7.71 -25.10
N SER A 203 -0.81 7.76 -26.22
CA SER A 203 -2.28 7.72 -26.25
C SER A 203 -2.83 6.41 -25.69
N LYS A 204 -2.22 5.26 -26.01
CA LYS A 204 -2.62 3.97 -25.46
C LYS A 204 -2.39 3.91 -23.96
N ALA A 205 -1.24 4.34 -23.47
CA ALA A 205 -0.93 4.33 -22.05
C ALA A 205 -1.88 5.25 -21.25
N LEU A 206 -2.16 6.46 -21.77
CA LEU A 206 -3.10 7.38 -21.15
C LEU A 206 -4.54 6.84 -21.16
N LEU A 207 -4.98 6.24 -22.27
CA LEU A 207 -6.31 5.63 -22.38
C LEU A 207 -6.46 4.47 -21.39
N VAL A 208 -5.47 3.58 -21.31
CA VAL A 208 -5.48 2.47 -20.36
C VAL A 208 -5.48 2.97 -18.92
N LEU A 209 -4.65 3.97 -18.60
CA LEU A 209 -4.62 4.59 -17.27
C LEU A 209 -5.99 5.16 -16.88
N ALA A 210 -6.63 5.91 -17.78
CA ALA A 210 -7.94 6.53 -17.54
C ALA A 210 -9.04 5.48 -17.36
N VAL A 211 -9.12 4.48 -18.25
CA VAL A 211 -10.12 3.41 -18.18
C VAL A 211 -9.93 2.56 -16.92
N ALA A 212 -8.70 2.18 -16.60
CA ALA A 212 -8.41 1.40 -15.39
C ALA A 212 -8.79 2.18 -14.13
N THR A 213 -8.43 3.47 -14.05
CA THR A 213 -8.80 4.35 -12.93
C THR A 213 -10.31 4.41 -12.73
N LEU A 214 -11.08 4.63 -13.81
CA LEU A 214 -12.55 4.72 -13.74
C LEU A 214 -13.19 3.38 -13.33
N LEU A 215 -12.70 2.27 -13.86
CA LEU A 215 -13.19 0.94 -13.50
C LEU A 215 -12.85 0.59 -12.04
N ILE A 216 -11.64 0.91 -11.58
CA ILE A 216 -11.26 0.74 -10.16
C ILE A 216 -12.18 1.59 -9.30
N ALA A 217 -12.43 2.85 -9.63
CA ALA A 217 -13.34 3.71 -8.87
C ALA A 217 -14.74 3.10 -8.77
N TRP A 218 -15.30 2.64 -9.89
CA TRP A 218 -16.64 2.04 -9.90
C TRP A 218 -16.69 0.72 -9.11
N VAL A 219 -15.72 -0.18 -9.30
CA VAL A 219 -15.65 -1.45 -8.56
C VAL A 219 -15.35 -1.21 -7.07
N SER A 220 -14.61 -0.15 -6.73
CA SER A 220 -14.33 0.22 -5.33
C SER A 220 -15.58 0.64 -4.60
N GLU A 221 -16.50 1.37 -5.23
CA GLU A 221 -17.80 1.69 -4.61
C GLU A 221 -18.62 0.42 -4.34
N ILE A 222 -18.54 -0.59 -5.21
CA ILE A 222 -19.19 -1.89 -5.00
C ILE A 222 -18.50 -2.68 -3.88
N LEU A 223 -17.17 -2.73 -3.89
CA LEU A 223 -16.37 -3.39 -2.85
C LEU A 223 -16.71 -2.82 -1.48
N VAL A 224 -16.62 -1.49 -1.33
CA VAL A 224 -16.80 -0.77 -0.07
C VAL A 224 -18.18 -0.99 0.51
N ALA A 225 -19.23 -0.96 -0.32
CA ALA A 225 -20.59 -1.22 0.13
C ALA A 225 -20.78 -2.64 0.68
N ALA A 226 -19.98 -3.61 0.20
CA ALA A 226 -20.04 -5.00 0.63
C ALA A 226 -19.09 -5.34 1.79
N ILE A 227 -18.25 -4.40 2.26
CA ILE A 227 -17.26 -4.66 3.33
C ILE A 227 -17.92 -5.08 4.63
N GLU A 228 -18.76 -4.23 5.23
CA GLU A 228 -19.32 -4.49 6.56
C GLU A 228 -20.25 -5.71 6.56
N PRO A 229 -21.19 -5.88 5.61
CA PRO A 229 -22.05 -7.06 5.59
C PRO A 229 -21.25 -8.36 5.41
N SER A 230 -20.19 -8.34 4.59
CA SER A 230 -19.32 -9.51 4.41
C SER A 230 -18.47 -9.81 5.64
N ALA A 231 -17.97 -8.76 6.31
CA ALA A 231 -17.23 -8.90 7.56
C ALA A 231 -18.10 -9.58 8.63
N HIS A 232 -19.34 -9.11 8.81
CA HIS A 232 -20.31 -9.71 9.72
C HIS A 232 -20.65 -11.18 9.37
N GLN A 233 -20.87 -11.49 8.08
CA GLN A 233 -21.14 -12.86 7.64
C GLN A 233 -19.98 -13.82 7.93
N LEU A 234 -18.74 -13.33 7.86
CA LEU A 234 -17.52 -14.10 8.15
C LEU A 234 -17.11 -14.08 9.62
N GLY A 235 -17.79 -13.30 10.47
CA GLY A 235 -17.39 -13.08 11.86
C GLY A 235 -16.04 -12.36 12.00
N LEU A 236 -15.65 -11.57 10.99
CA LEU A 236 -14.42 -10.80 10.96
C LEU A 236 -14.70 -9.34 11.34
N SER A 237 -13.73 -8.71 11.99
CA SER A 237 -13.81 -7.28 12.29
C SER A 237 -13.55 -6.41 11.05
N ASN A 238 -14.15 -5.21 11.02
CA ASN A 238 -13.85 -4.20 10.01
C ASN A 238 -12.35 -3.84 9.98
N LEU A 239 -11.71 -3.85 11.16
CA LEU A 239 -10.26 -3.70 11.29
C LEU A 239 -9.50 -4.83 10.60
N PHE A 240 -9.89 -6.09 10.80
CA PHE A 240 -9.25 -7.23 10.14
C PHE A 240 -9.37 -7.14 8.62
N VAL A 241 -10.59 -6.85 8.12
CA VAL A 241 -10.84 -6.71 6.68
C VAL A 241 -10.00 -5.57 6.09
N GLY A 242 -9.93 -4.42 6.77
CA GLY A 242 -9.08 -3.31 6.36
C GLY A 242 -7.60 -3.69 6.28
N VAL A 243 -7.04 -4.24 7.36
CA VAL A 243 -5.60 -4.55 7.46
C VAL A 243 -5.17 -5.69 6.54
N PHE A 244 -5.93 -6.78 6.46
CA PHE A 244 -5.49 -8.03 5.82
C PHE A 244 -6.14 -8.32 4.47
N ILE A 245 -7.23 -7.63 4.10
CA ILE A 245 -7.90 -7.86 2.81
C ILE A 245 -7.77 -6.62 1.94
N VAL A 246 -8.32 -5.49 2.37
CA VAL A 246 -8.36 -4.24 1.57
C VAL A 246 -6.94 -3.76 1.23
N ALA A 247 -6.03 -3.78 2.19
CA ALA A 247 -4.63 -3.42 1.97
C ALA A 247 -3.93 -4.27 0.90
N ILE A 248 -4.18 -5.59 0.87
CA ILE A 248 -3.58 -6.47 -0.15
C ILE A 248 -4.12 -6.14 -1.53
N LEU A 249 -5.41 -5.85 -1.64
CA LEU A 249 -6.04 -5.50 -2.92
C LEU A 249 -5.50 -4.20 -3.51
N GLY A 250 -5.31 -3.17 -2.66
CA GLY A 250 -4.77 -1.87 -3.08
C GLY A 250 -3.37 -1.97 -3.69
N ASN A 251 -2.53 -2.88 -3.17
CA ASN A 251 -1.13 -2.98 -3.54
C ASN A 251 -0.79 -4.21 -4.39
N ALA A 252 -1.79 -4.98 -4.84
CA ALA A 252 -1.58 -6.28 -5.49
C ALA A 252 -0.62 -6.22 -6.70
N ALA A 253 -0.64 -5.12 -7.46
CA ALA A 253 0.27 -4.90 -8.59
C ALA A 253 1.73 -4.82 -8.14
N GLU A 254 2.02 -4.02 -7.11
CA GLU A 254 3.36 -3.84 -6.56
C GLU A 254 3.87 -5.12 -5.89
N HIS A 255 2.98 -5.85 -5.23
CA HIS A 255 3.29 -7.15 -4.61
C HIS A 255 3.86 -8.12 -5.63
N SER A 256 3.16 -8.27 -6.77
CA SER A 256 3.61 -9.14 -7.87
C SER A 256 4.93 -8.67 -8.47
N SER A 257 5.14 -7.36 -8.61
CA SER A 257 6.36 -6.79 -9.19
C SER A 257 7.57 -7.00 -8.27
N ALA A 258 7.44 -6.78 -6.96
CA ALA A 258 8.50 -7.00 -5.99
C ALA A 258 8.94 -8.47 -5.95
N ILE A 259 7.98 -9.40 -5.81
CA ILE A 259 8.28 -10.85 -5.78
C ILE A 259 8.93 -11.28 -7.09
N SER A 260 8.42 -10.82 -8.24
CA SER A 260 9.04 -11.14 -9.53
C SER A 260 10.45 -10.57 -9.67
N ALA A 261 10.74 -9.39 -9.12
CA ALA A 261 12.07 -8.81 -9.14
C ALA A 261 13.05 -9.65 -8.32
N ALA A 262 12.67 -10.04 -7.10
CA ALA A 262 13.48 -10.90 -6.25
C ALA A 262 13.81 -12.25 -6.91
N MET A 263 12.81 -12.89 -7.53
CA MET A 263 13.01 -14.17 -8.25
C MET A 263 13.96 -14.06 -9.46
N LYS A 264 14.08 -12.85 -10.05
CA LYS A 264 15.01 -12.52 -11.14
C LYS A 264 16.39 -12.04 -10.65
N ASN A 265 16.70 -12.32 -9.38
CA ASN A 265 17.91 -11.87 -8.72
C ASN A 265 18.07 -10.35 -8.59
N ARG A 266 16.96 -9.60 -8.53
CA ARG A 266 16.95 -8.14 -8.39
C ARG A 266 16.37 -7.74 -7.03
N MET A 267 17.05 -8.11 -5.95
CA MET A 267 16.57 -7.85 -4.59
C MET A 267 16.54 -6.36 -4.25
N ASP A 268 17.48 -5.56 -4.75
CA ASP A 268 17.47 -4.09 -4.64
C ASP A 268 16.15 -3.48 -5.12
N LEU A 269 15.70 -3.89 -6.32
CA LEU A 269 14.45 -3.43 -6.90
C LEU A 269 13.25 -3.89 -6.06
N SER A 270 13.26 -5.15 -5.60
CA SER A 270 12.20 -5.68 -4.74
C SER A 270 12.06 -4.90 -3.42
N LEU A 271 13.19 -4.59 -2.76
CA LEU A 271 13.21 -3.79 -1.54
C LEU A 271 12.73 -2.36 -1.79
N SER A 272 13.19 -1.74 -2.88
CA SER A 272 12.78 -0.39 -3.24
C SER A 272 11.28 -0.31 -3.56
N ILE A 273 10.69 -1.34 -4.16
CA ILE A 273 9.24 -1.41 -4.38
C ILE A 273 8.52 -1.55 -3.04
N ALA A 274 8.91 -2.52 -2.21
CA ALA A 274 8.22 -2.81 -0.94
C ALA A 274 8.34 -1.67 0.08
N ILE A 275 9.57 -1.26 0.43
CA ILE A 275 9.78 -0.20 1.44
C ILE A 275 9.39 1.16 0.87
N GLY A 276 9.66 1.42 -0.42
CA GLY A 276 9.30 2.66 -1.08
C GLY A 276 7.78 2.89 -1.09
N SER A 277 7.00 1.86 -1.41
CA SER A 277 5.53 1.91 -1.32
C SER A 277 5.07 2.20 0.12
N SER A 278 5.62 1.53 1.14
CA SER A 278 5.30 1.86 2.55
C SER A 278 5.62 3.30 2.94
N VAL A 279 6.74 3.86 2.46
CA VAL A 279 7.08 5.27 2.68
C VAL A 279 6.07 6.19 1.99
N GLN A 280 5.60 5.85 0.78
CA GLN A 280 4.58 6.61 0.07
C GLN A 280 3.23 6.55 0.80
N VAL A 281 2.81 5.37 1.27
CA VAL A 281 1.58 5.21 2.06
C VAL A 281 1.62 6.10 3.30
N ALA A 282 2.73 6.08 4.03
CA ALA A 282 2.86 6.79 5.30
C ALA A 282 3.06 8.31 5.13
N LEU A 283 3.84 8.76 4.15
CA LEU A 283 4.21 10.17 3.97
C LEU A 283 3.35 10.91 2.95
N PHE A 284 2.62 10.21 2.09
CA PHE A 284 1.79 10.79 1.04
C PHE A 284 0.33 10.37 1.14
N VAL A 285 0.02 9.07 1.03
CA VAL A 285 -1.38 8.60 0.94
C VAL A 285 -2.17 8.94 2.21
N ALA A 286 -1.66 8.60 3.39
CA ALA A 286 -2.32 8.90 4.66
C ALA A 286 -2.55 10.41 4.87
N PRO A 287 -1.54 11.29 4.71
CA PRO A 287 -1.74 12.74 4.76
C PRO A 287 -2.71 13.30 3.72
N VAL A 288 -2.67 12.81 2.48
CA VAL A 288 -3.62 13.23 1.43
C VAL A 288 -5.04 12.87 1.83
N LEU A 289 -5.26 11.69 2.41
CA LEU A 289 -6.59 11.29 2.90
C LEU A 289 -7.07 12.14 4.07
N VAL A 290 -6.17 12.54 4.98
CA VAL A 290 -6.51 13.50 6.05
C VAL A 290 -6.99 14.81 5.44
N LEU A 291 -6.25 15.38 4.48
CA LEU A 291 -6.66 16.62 3.82
C LEU A 291 -7.95 16.46 3.01
N ALA A 292 -8.08 15.37 2.27
CA ALA A 292 -9.26 15.08 1.46
C ALA A 292 -10.51 14.90 2.32
N SER A 293 -10.39 14.32 3.52
CA SER A 293 -11.51 14.08 4.42
C SER A 293 -12.30 15.35 4.79
N TYR A 294 -11.66 16.53 4.78
CA TYR A 294 -12.34 17.81 5.00
C TYR A 294 -13.28 18.21 3.86
N ALA A 295 -13.03 17.71 2.64
CA ALA A 295 -13.82 18.06 1.46
C ALA A 295 -14.82 16.96 1.07
N ILE A 296 -14.45 15.69 1.26
CA ILE A 296 -15.22 14.53 0.75
C ILE A 296 -15.63 13.53 1.83
N GLY A 297 -15.08 13.61 3.04
CA GLY A 297 -15.43 12.74 4.15
C GLY A 297 -16.73 13.17 4.83
N SER A 298 -17.39 12.23 5.50
CA SER A 298 -18.54 12.54 6.36
C SER A 298 -18.12 13.33 7.62
N ALA A 299 -16.90 13.11 8.08
CA ALA A 299 -16.21 13.92 9.09
C ALA A 299 -14.70 13.97 8.78
N PRO A 300 -13.97 14.94 9.36
CA PRO A 300 -12.52 14.98 9.23
C PRO A 300 -11.87 13.71 9.80
N MET A 301 -11.01 13.08 9.01
CA MET A 301 -10.20 11.94 9.43
C MET A 301 -8.97 12.44 10.19
N ASP A 302 -8.70 11.84 11.35
CA ASP A 302 -7.50 12.09 12.13
C ASP A 302 -6.41 11.00 11.88
N LEU A 303 -5.19 11.23 12.39
CA LEU A 303 -4.08 10.27 12.34
C LEU A 303 -3.93 9.46 13.64
N ALA A 304 -4.91 9.48 14.55
CA ALA A 304 -4.93 8.57 15.67
C ALA A 304 -5.48 7.21 15.21
N PHE A 305 -4.53 6.31 14.94
CA PHE A 305 -4.81 4.90 14.73
C PHE A 305 -4.99 4.20 16.07
N SER A 306 -5.66 3.05 16.06
CA SER A 306 -5.78 2.22 17.27
C SER A 306 -4.40 1.78 17.78
N GLY A 307 -4.27 1.57 19.09
CA GLY A 307 -2.99 1.22 19.70
C GLY A 307 -2.38 -0.06 19.12
N GLY A 308 -3.22 -1.05 18.78
CA GLY A 308 -2.78 -2.27 18.11
C GLY A 308 -2.16 -2.00 16.73
N LEU A 309 -2.79 -1.13 15.93
CA LEU A 309 -2.32 -0.78 14.59
C LEU A 309 -0.96 -0.08 14.65
N VAL A 310 -0.80 0.88 15.56
CA VAL A 310 0.47 1.59 15.78
C VAL A 310 1.56 0.63 16.24
N LEU A 311 1.25 -0.27 17.18
CA LEU A 311 2.19 -1.28 17.64
C LEU A 311 2.62 -2.21 16.50
N SER A 312 1.68 -2.57 15.63
CA SER A 312 1.95 -3.43 14.47
C SER A 312 2.95 -2.79 13.51
N VAL A 313 2.76 -1.51 13.18
CA VAL A 313 3.73 -0.75 12.35
C VAL A 313 5.08 -0.67 13.06
N LEU A 314 5.11 -0.31 14.34
CA LEU A 314 6.35 -0.19 15.10
C LEU A 314 7.18 -1.50 15.06
N LEU A 315 6.53 -2.62 15.39
CA LEU A 315 7.19 -3.93 15.36
C LEU A 315 7.64 -4.31 13.94
N ALA A 316 6.81 -4.02 12.93
CA ALA A 316 7.10 -4.32 11.54
C ALA A 316 8.31 -3.51 11.02
N VAL A 317 8.41 -2.22 11.37
CA VAL A 317 9.54 -1.36 11.03
C VAL A 317 10.81 -1.82 11.72
N LEU A 318 10.74 -2.20 13.01
CA LEU A 318 11.88 -2.69 13.77
C LEU A 318 12.46 -3.97 13.17
N ILE A 319 11.63 -4.99 12.90
CA ILE A 319 12.12 -6.26 12.33
C ILE A 319 12.64 -6.05 10.90
N THR A 320 11.96 -5.24 10.09
CA THR A 320 12.39 -4.95 8.71
C THR A 320 13.74 -4.23 8.70
N GLY A 321 13.93 -3.26 9.59
CA GLY A 321 15.20 -2.55 9.73
C GLY A 321 16.37 -3.46 10.14
N GLN A 322 16.11 -4.46 11.00
CA GLN A 322 17.10 -5.47 11.37
C GLN A 322 17.41 -6.40 10.19
N VAL A 323 16.38 -6.94 9.54
CA VAL A 323 16.53 -7.88 8.41
C VAL A 323 17.24 -7.23 7.22
N ALA A 324 16.94 -5.96 6.93
CA ALA A 324 17.53 -5.19 5.85
C ALA A 324 18.93 -4.62 6.18
N GLY A 325 19.38 -4.73 7.44
CA GLY A 325 20.53 -3.98 7.94
C GLY A 325 21.91 -4.42 7.42
N ASP A 326 22.04 -5.66 6.95
CA ASP A 326 23.31 -6.29 6.53
C ASP A 326 23.49 -6.38 5.01
N GLY A 327 22.54 -5.86 4.21
CA GLY A 327 22.64 -5.85 2.74
C GLY A 327 22.45 -7.22 2.07
N ARG A 328 21.97 -8.22 2.82
CA ARG A 328 21.82 -9.60 2.32
C ARG A 328 20.42 -10.14 2.59
N SER A 329 19.91 -10.94 1.67
CA SER A 329 18.65 -11.65 1.82
C SER A 329 18.83 -13.14 1.55
N ASP A 330 18.04 -13.93 2.26
CA ASP A 330 17.94 -15.38 2.13
C ASP A 330 16.50 -15.80 2.45
N TRP A 331 16.19 -17.08 2.20
CA TRP A 331 14.84 -17.59 2.39
C TRP A 331 14.40 -17.58 3.87
N LEU A 332 15.33 -17.70 4.83
CA LEU A 332 15.01 -17.76 6.26
C LEU A 332 14.59 -16.38 6.77
N LYS A 333 15.28 -15.32 6.33
CA LYS A 333 14.84 -13.93 6.54
C LYS A 333 13.43 -13.69 6.00
N GLY A 334 13.14 -14.24 4.82
CA GLY A 334 11.80 -14.21 4.24
C GLY A 334 10.75 -14.87 5.14
N VAL A 335 11.05 -16.08 5.64
CA VAL A 335 10.17 -16.79 6.59
C VAL A 335 9.97 -16.03 7.89
N GLN A 336 11.01 -15.37 8.43
CA GLN A 336 10.89 -14.56 9.65
C GLN A 336 9.89 -13.42 9.48
N LEU A 337 9.97 -12.67 8.37
CA LEU A 337 9.03 -11.58 8.08
C LEU A 337 7.60 -12.10 7.89
N LEU A 338 7.43 -13.21 7.15
CA LEU A 338 6.13 -13.86 6.95
C LEU A 338 5.54 -14.39 8.26
N ALA A 339 6.37 -14.93 9.16
CA ALA A 339 5.94 -15.41 10.46
C ALA A 339 5.41 -14.26 11.33
N VAL A 340 6.10 -13.11 11.35
CA VAL A 340 5.60 -11.91 12.05
C VAL A 340 4.28 -11.44 11.45
N TYR A 341 4.16 -11.40 10.11
CA TYR A 341 2.89 -11.04 9.45
C TYR A 341 1.74 -11.98 9.84
N LEU A 342 2.01 -13.30 9.87
CA LEU A 342 1.01 -14.30 10.28
C LEU A 342 0.62 -14.14 11.75
N ILE A 343 1.58 -13.91 12.66
CA ILE A 343 1.30 -13.68 14.08
C ILE A 343 0.41 -12.45 14.26
N LEU A 344 0.70 -11.36 13.55
CA LEU A 344 -0.17 -10.18 13.53
C LEU A 344 -1.55 -10.53 13.00
N GLY A 345 -1.63 -11.25 11.87
CA GLY A 345 -2.90 -11.73 11.29
C GLY A 345 -3.75 -12.50 12.29
N LEU A 346 -3.14 -13.45 13.00
CA LEU A 346 -3.82 -14.21 14.05
C LEU A 346 -4.30 -13.30 15.19
N ALA A 347 -3.49 -12.35 15.65
CA ALA A 347 -3.88 -11.42 16.70
C ALA A 347 -5.11 -10.58 16.32
N TYR A 348 -5.16 -10.04 15.09
CA TYR A 348 -6.33 -9.30 14.61
C TYR A 348 -7.53 -10.19 14.33
N PHE A 349 -7.32 -11.42 13.88
CA PHE A 349 -8.39 -12.38 13.64
C PHE A 349 -9.18 -12.67 14.92
N PHE A 350 -8.51 -12.71 16.07
CA PHE A 350 -9.15 -12.88 17.38
C PHE A 350 -9.56 -11.56 18.04
N THR A 351 -9.37 -10.41 17.39
CA THR A 351 -9.81 -9.10 17.92
C THR A 351 -11.24 -8.82 17.47
N PRO A 352 -12.22 -8.75 18.39
CA PRO A 352 -13.60 -8.45 18.05
C PRO A 352 -13.74 -7.01 17.52
N ASP A 353 -14.81 -6.74 16.76
CA ASP A 353 -15.21 -5.35 16.50
C ASP A 353 -15.46 -4.65 17.84
N VAL A 354 -14.92 -3.43 17.96
CA VAL A 354 -15.23 -2.57 19.09
C VAL A 354 -16.72 -2.26 18.97
N ALA A 355 -17.54 -2.80 19.87
CA ALA A 355 -18.96 -2.49 19.92
C ALA A 355 -19.13 -0.97 20.00
N ALA A 356 -19.85 -0.41 19.02
CA ALA A 356 -20.18 1.01 18.94
C ALA A 356 -21.00 1.48 20.15
#